data_AF-A0A938Z051-F1
#
_entry.id   AF-A0A938Z051-F1
#
_cell.length_a   1.000
_cell.length_b   1.000
_cell.length_c   1.000
_cell.angle_alpha   90.00
_cell.angle_beta   90.00
_cell.angle_gamma   90.00
#
_symmetry.space_group_name_H-M   'P 1'
#
loop_
_entity.id
_entity.type
_entity.pdbx_description
1 polymer ?
#
loop_
_entity_poly.entity_id
_entity_poly.type
_entity_poly.pdbx_seq_one_letter_code
_entity_poly.pdbx_strand_id
1 'polypeptide(L)'
;MKSYRSTIAACFVGYIVQAVINNFAPLLFLTFQSQYQLPISQITLLVSFNFLTQLAVDFAAIFFVDRIGYRVSIVAAHFFAAIGLIGLAVFPLWFPTPFSGLLVA
;
A
#
# COMPACT_ATOMS: atom_id res chain seq x y z
N MET A 1 -2.01 15.58 30.12
CA MET A 1 -1.06 14.55 29.59
C MET A 1 -1.69 13.27 29.03
N LYS A 2 -3.02 13.10 28.91
CA LYS A 2 -3.63 11.86 28.36
C LYS A 2 -3.59 11.71 26.82
N SER A 3 -3.31 12.78 26.06
CA SER A 3 -3.42 12.78 24.58
C SER A 3 -2.21 12.17 23.84
N TYR A 4 -0.98 12.36 24.35
CA TYR A 4 0.25 12.02 23.63
C TYR A 4 0.44 10.51 23.39
N ARG A 5 0.05 9.67 24.36
CA ARG A 5 0.13 8.20 24.21
C ARG A 5 -0.72 7.68 23.06
N SER A 6 -1.90 8.27 22.84
CA SER A 6 -2.78 7.88 21.72
C SER A 6 -2.18 8.25 20.37
N THR A 7 -1.57 9.44 20.27
CA THR A 7 -0.88 9.87 19.05
C THR A 7 0.33 9.01 18.75
N ILE A 8 1.16 8.69 19.76
CA ILE A 8 2.28 7.75 19.60
C ILE A 8 1.79 6.40 19.09
N ALA A 9 0.75 5.84 19.71
CA ALA A 9 0.21 4.55 19.30
C ALA A 9 -0.28 4.60 17.84
N ALA A 10 -0.97 5.67 17.44
CA ALA A 10 -1.41 5.87 16.06
C ALA A 10 -0.22 5.95 15.08
N CYS A 11 0.87 6.63 15.44
CA CYS A 11 2.08 6.69 14.62
C CYS A 11 2.72 5.30 14.46
N PHE A 12 2.81 4.52 15.55
CA PHE A 12 3.32 3.14 15.48
C PHE A 12 2.45 2.25 14.60
N VAL A 13 1.13 2.33 14.72
CA VAL A 13 0.21 1.61 13.84
C VAL A 13 0.43 2.01 12.38
N GLY A 14 0.58 3.32 12.10
CA GLY A 14 0.90 3.81 10.75
C GLY A 14 2.19 3.20 10.19
N TYR A 15 3.25 3.13 10.98
CA TYR A 15 4.51 2.48 10.56
C TYR A 15 4.35 0.99 10.31
N ILE A 16 3.57 0.28 11.13
CA ILE A 16 3.29 -1.14 10.91
C ILE A 16 2.54 -1.34 9.59
N VAL A 17 1.50 -0.54 9.33
CA VAL A 17 0.73 -0.61 8.08
C VAL A 17 1.61 -0.30 6.88
N GLN A 18 2.46 0.73 6.94
CA GLN A 18 3.39 1.06 5.87
C GLN A 18 4.39 -0.08 5.61
N ALA A 19 4.91 -0.72 6.67
CA ALA A 19 5.77 -1.89 6.54
C ALA A 19 5.04 -3.05 5.86
N VAL A 20 3.77 -3.29 6.19
CA VAL A 20 2.96 -4.33 5.52
C VAL A 20 2.81 -4.01 4.03
N ILE A 21 2.35 -2.80 3.67
CA ILE A 21 2.10 -2.43 2.26
C ILE A 21 3.33 -2.63 1.37
N ASN A 22 4.52 -2.27 1.85
CA ASN A 22 5.74 -2.32 1.04
C ASN A 22 6.39 -3.71 0.98
N ASN A 23 6.17 -4.57 1.97
CA ASN A 23 6.81 -5.88 2.06
C ASN A 23 5.90 -7.04 1.66
N PHE A 24 4.58 -6.84 1.65
CA PHE A 24 3.63 -7.92 1.43
C PHE A 24 3.67 -8.46 -0.02
N ALA A 25 3.71 -7.59 -1.02
CA ALA A 25 3.85 -8.03 -2.42
C ALA A 25 5.15 -8.85 -2.65
N PRO A 26 6.35 -8.39 -2.23
CA PRO A 26 7.58 -9.19 -2.17
C PRO A 26 7.41 -10.59 -1.55
N LEU A 27 6.73 -10.66 -0.42
CA LEU A 27 6.52 -11.93 0.29
C LEU A 27 5.67 -12.92 -0.52
N LEU A 28 4.76 -12.41 -1.37
CA LEU A 28 3.86 -13.18 -2.21
C LEU A 28 4.44 -13.53 -3.59
N PHE A 29 5.71 -13.25 -3.87
CA PHE A 29 6.32 -13.50 -5.18
C PHE A 29 6.11 -14.92 -5.71
N LEU A 30 6.40 -15.93 -4.89
CA LEU A 30 6.22 -17.33 -5.28
C LEU A 30 4.74 -17.68 -5.46
N THR A 31 3.85 -17.07 -4.69
CA THR A 31 2.40 -17.22 -4.85
C THR A 31 1.93 -16.63 -6.18
N PHE A 32 2.37 -15.41 -6.53
CA PHE A 32 2.02 -14.78 -7.80
C PHE A 32 2.56 -15.55 -9.00
N GLN A 33 3.76 -16.09 -8.89
CA GLN A 33 4.35 -16.93 -9.94
C GLN A 33 3.60 -18.28 -10.07
N SER A 34 3.25 -18.93 -8.96
CA SER A 34 2.60 -20.24 -9.01
C SER A 34 1.12 -20.15 -9.41
N GLN A 35 0.38 -19.17 -8.88
CA GLN A 35 -1.06 -19.04 -9.13
C GLN A 35 -1.40 -18.32 -10.42
N TYR A 36 -0.68 -17.24 -10.75
CA TYR A 36 -0.97 -16.38 -11.89
C TYR A 36 0.06 -16.48 -13.03
N GLN A 37 1.08 -17.35 -12.87
CA GLN A 37 2.14 -17.58 -13.85
C GLN A 37 2.87 -16.29 -14.27
N LEU A 38 2.95 -15.32 -13.35
CA LEU A 38 3.60 -14.05 -13.60
C LEU A 38 5.13 -14.25 -13.63
N PRO A 39 5.83 -13.73 -14.65
CA PRO A 39 7.28 -13.76 -14.70
C PRO A 39 7.87 -12.86 -13.61
N ILE A 40 9.07 -13.24 -13.13
CA ILE A 40 9.80 -12.50 -12.10
C ILE A 40 10.02 -11.03 -12.51
N SER A 41 10.21 -10.74 -13.80
CA SER A 41 10.35 -9.36 -14.29
C SER A 41 9.13 -8.49 -14.01
N GLN A 42 7.91 -9.01 -14.20
CA GLN A 42 6.67 -8.29 -13.89
C GLN A 42 6.49 -8.12 -12.38
N ILE A 43 6.81 -9.15 -11.62
CA ILE A 43 6.75 -9.10 -10.16
C ILE A 43 7.71 -8.03 -9.59
N THR A 44 8.92 -7.93 -10.13
CA THR A 44 9.87 -6.85 -9.77
C THR A 44 9.34 -5.47 -10.15
N LEU A 45 8.65 -5.35 -11.30
CA LEU A 45 8.00 -4.08 -11.69
C LEU A 45 6.90 -3.67 -10.71
N LEU A 46 6.12 -4.61 -10.15
CA LEU A 46 5.13 -4.30 -9.11
C LEU A 46 5.79 -3.66 -7.89
N VAL A 47 6.93 -4.18 -7.45
CA VAL A 47 7.66 -3.62 -6.30
C VAL A 47 8.22 -2.23 -6.62
N SER A 48 8.82 -2.06 -7.80
CA SER A 48 9.29 -0.74 -8.23
C SER A 48 8.16 0.28 -8.30
N PHE A 49 6.99 -0.13 -8.80
CA PHE A 49 5.81 0.72 -8.90
C PHE A 49 5.23 1.07 -7.53
N ASN A 50 5.22 0.11 -6.60
CA ASN A 50 4.82 0.33 -5.21
C ASN A 50 5.71 1.40 -4.53
N PHE A 51 7.04 1.27 -4.65
CA PHE A 51 7.98 2.27 -4.15
C PHE A 51 7.80 3.64 -4.80
N LEU A 52 7.58 3.68 -6.13
CA LEU A 52 7.38 4.94 -6.84
C LEU A 52 6.08 5.64 -6.41
N THR A 53 5.02 4.87 -6.24
CA THR A 53 3.73 5.36 -5.75
C THR A 53 3.86 5.89 -4.33
N GLN A 54 4.57 5.16 -3.46
CA GLN A 54 4.86 5.64 -2.11
C GLN A 54 5.61 6.97 -2.14
N LEU A 55 6.69 7.07 -2.94
CA LEU A 55 7.46 8.31 -3.06
C LEU A 55 6.61 9.47 -3.57
N ALA A 56 5.73 9.23 -4.54
CA ALA A 56 4.82 10.24 -5.06
C ALA A 56 3.81 10.71 -4.00
N VAL A 57 3.24 9.79 -3.23
CA VAL A 57 2.31 10.11 -2.13
C VAL A 57 3.02 10.83 -0.99
N ASP A 58 4.23 10.41 -0.62
CA ASP A 58 5.06 11.06 0.39
C ASP A 58 5.39 12.51 -0.02
N PHE A 59 5.70 12.75 -1.30
CA PHE A 59 5.90 14.10 -1.82
C PHE A 59 4.59 14.92 -1.82
N ALA A 60 3.49 14.33 -2.26
CA ALA A 60 2.18 14.99 -2.26
C ALA A 60 1.74 15.38 -0.83
N ALA A 61 2.04 14.54 0.16
CA ALA A 61 1.70 14.77 1.55
C ALA A 61 2.27 16.11 2.08
N ILE A 62 3.44 16.54 1.61
CA ILE A 62 4.05 17.84 1.97
C ILE A 62 3.08 19.00 1.68
N PHE A 63 2.34 18.95 0.58
CA PHE A 63 1.42 20.02 0.18
C PHE A 63 0.02 19.86 0.77
N PHE A 64 -0.45 18.61 0.89
CA PHE A 64 -1.83 18.32 1.26
C PHE A 64 -2.04 18.23 2.77
N VAL A 65 -1.11 17.62 3.52
CA VAL A 65 -1.31 17.34 4.95
C VAL A 65 -1.50 18.62 5.76
N ASP A 66 -0.74 19.68 5.45
CA ASP A 66 -0.88 20.97 6.14
C ASP A 66 -2.20 21.69 5.80
N ARG A 67 -2.81 21.39 4.64
CA ARG A 67 -4.09 21.98 4.21
C ARG A 67 -5.30 21.21 4.75
N ILE A 68 -5.29 19.88 4.68
CA ILE A 68 -6.44 19.03 5.06
C ILE A 68 -6.35 18.52 6.51
N GLY A 69 -5.17 18.59 7.11
CA GLY A 69 -4.87 18.16 8.47
C GLY A 69 -4.39 16.70 8.58
N TYR A 70 -3.52 16.47 9.57
CA TYR A 70 -2.88 15.17 9.84
C TYR A 70 -3.87 14.04 10.13
N ARG A 71 -4.92 14.29 10.91
CA ARG A 71 -5.89 13.24 11.30
C ARG A 71 -6.65 12.70 10.10
N VAL A 72 -7.16 13.60 9.26
CA VAL A 72 -7.90 13.22 8.04
C VAL A 72 -6.98 12.47 7.09
N SER A 73 -5.74 12.96 6.92
CA SER A 73 -4.73 12.32 6.07
C SER A 73 -4.42 10.88 6.51
N ILE A 74 -4.19 10.66 7.81
CA ILE A 74 -3.88 9.33 8.36
C ILE A 74 -5.07 8.37 8.20
N VAL A 75 -6.30 8.82 8.45
CA VAL A 75 -7.50 7.98 8.29
C VAL A 75 -7.71 7.61 6.83
N ALA A 76 -7.55 8.57 5.90
CA ALA A 76 -7.60 8.30 4.47
C ALA A 76 -6.52 7.29 4.05
N ALA A 77 -5.28 7.45 4.52
CA ALA A 77 -4.20 6.51 4.23
C ALA A 77 -4.52 5.08 4.70
N HIS A 78 -5.09 4.91 5.90
CA HIS A 78 -5.50 3.58 6.38
C HIS A 78 -6.68 3.00 5.58
N PHE A 79 -7.61 3.85 5.14
CA PHE A 79 -8.70 3.43 4.28
C PHE A 79 -8.19 2.93 2.92
N PHE A 80 -7.29 3.68 2.26
CA PHE A 80 -6.66 3.24 1.02
C PHE A 80 -5.79 1.99 1.21
N ALA A 81 -5.07 1.87 2.32
CA ALA A 81 -4.32 0.67 2.68
C ALA A 81 -5.23 -0.57 2.78
N ALA A 82 -6.38 -0.43 3.44
CA ALA A 82 -7.35 -1.52 3.55
C ALA A 82 -7.91 -1.91 2.19
N ILE A 83 -8.27 -0.93 1.35
CA ILE A 83 -8.73 -1.17 -0.02
C ILE A 83 -7.67 -1.89 -0.83
N GLY A 84 -6.43 -1.43 -0.81
CA GLY A 84 -5.34 -2.03 -1.60
C GLY A 84 -5.01 -3.46 -1.16
N LEU A 85 -4.99 -3.71 0.15
CA LEU A 85 -4.78 -5.08 0.68
C LEU A 85 -5.91 -6.03 0.28
N ILE A 86 -7.18 -5.58 0.31
CA ILE A 86 -8.31 -6.36 -0.21
C ILE A 86 -8.17 -6.52 -1.74
N GLY A 87 -7.76 -5.46 -2.44
CA GLY A 87 -7.50 -5.43 -3.86
C GLY A 87 -6.50 -6.49 -4.31
N LEU A 88 -5.41 -6.70 -3.54
CA LEU A 88 -4.41 -7.74 -3.85
C LEU A 88 -5.00 -9.15 -3.90
N ALA A 89 -6.09 -9.41 -3.16
CA ALA A 89 -6.78 -10.69 -3.20
C ALA A 89 -7.85 -10.76 -4.32
N VAL A 90 -8.53 -9.64 -4.59
CA VAL A 90 -9.75 -9.62 -5.41
C VAL A 90 -9.50 -9.15 -6.84
N PHE A 91 -8.73 -8.08 -7.05
CA PHE A 91 -8.53 -7.47 -8.36
C PHE A 91 -7.85 -8.38 -9.39
N PRO A 92 -6.87 -9.25 -9.04
CA PRO A 92 -6.28 -10.18 -10.00
C PRO A 92 -7.30 -11.14 -10.62
N LEU A 93 -8.44 -11.35 -9.96
CA LEU A 93 -9.54 -12.21 -10.42
C LEU A 93 -10.57 -11.46 -11.27
N TRP A 94 -10.63 -10.12 -11.18
CA TRP A 94 -11.62 -9.29 -11.86
C TRP A 94 -11.08 -8.60 -13.11
N PHE A 95 -9.78 -8.33 -13.16
CA PHE A 95 -9.16 -7.61 -14.27
C PHE A 95 -8.83 -8.54 -15.44
N PRO A 96 -8.69 -8.00 -16.69
CA PRO A 96 -8.37 -8.82 -17.86
C PRO A 96 -7.04 -9.58 -17.75
N THR A 97 -6.10 -9.06 -16.96
CA THR A 97 -4.85 -9.76 -16.62
C THR A 97 -4.58 -9.67 -15.12
N PRO A 98 -4.10 -10.73 -14.47
CA PRO A 98 -3.77 -10.70 -13.03
C PRO A 98 -2.75 -9.61 -12.69
N PHE A 99 -1.76 -9.38 -13.56
CA PHE A 99 -0.77 -8.32 -13.41
C PHE A 99 -1.41 -6.93 -13.32
N SER A 100 -2.36 -6.61 -14.21
CA SER A 100 -3.07 -5.32 -14.15
C SER A 100 -3.90 -5.16 -12.89
N GLY A 101 -4.51 -6.25 -12.38
CA GLY A 101 -5.22 -6.23 -11.11
C GLY A 101 -4.28 -5.97 -9.93
N LEU A 102 -3.11 -6.61 -9.90
CA LEU A 102 -2.07 -6.38 -8.88
C LEU A 102 -1.43 -4.99 -8.96
N LEU A 103 -1.37 -4.38 -10.15
CA LEU A 103 -0.83 -3.03 -10.34
C LEU A 103 -1.79 -1.95 -9.82
N VAL A 104 -3.10 -2.21 -9.88
CA VAL A 104 -4.16 -1.28 -9.45
C VAL A 104 -4.49 -1.43 -7.96
N ALA A 105 -4.25 -2.62 -7.40
CA ALA A 105 -4.39 -2.90 -5.97
C ALA A 105 -3.39 -2.08 -5.14
#